data_AF-A0A935A1S0-F1
#
_entry.id   AF-A0A935A1S0-F1
#
_cell.length_a   1.000
_cell.length_b   1.000
_cell.length_c   1.000
_cell.angle_alpha   90.00
_cell.angle_beta   90.00
_cell.angle_gamma   90.00
#
_symmetry.space_group_name_H-M   'P 1'
#
loop_
_entity.id
_entity.type
_entity.pdbx_description
1 polymer ?
#
loop_
_entity_poly.entity_id
_entity_poly.type
_entity_poly.pdbx_seq_one_letter_code
_entity_poly.pdbx_strand_id
1 'polypeptide(L)'
;MFGTPSFESPLTYFGVLLVTIGIYLTLSGLGILKIEKYSSPEGVKSWGSGLLLILLGFAAIFILPAYVETSAASKEQEVSILGCQNNPNSGIVKSGTPIILVWGWSTDDEVKRDEVISISSFVLEMDGQAKDVGKAQQVLKSTNSVFWRLPIGVLPSGIHEVRLTRIFSKEFSDSEGTSPAGRQETEICELTIQ
;
A
#
# COMPACT_ATOMS: atom_id res chain seq x y z
N MET A 1 24.67 9.14 -0.70
CA MET A 1 24.22 10.03 -1.80
C MET A 1 22.98 10.73 -1.29
N PHE A 2 23.02 12.04 -1.05
CA PHE A 2 21.81 12.80 -0.74
C PHE A 2 21.04 12.99 -2.04
N GLY A 3 19.81 12.51 -2.11
CA GLY A 3 18.95 12.67 -3.28
C GLY A 3 18.74 14.15 -3.59
N THR A 4 18.75 14.51 -4.87
CA THR A 4 18.34 15.84 -5.30
C THR A 4 16.85 16.01 -4.99
N PRO A 5 16.44 17.01 -4.20
CA PRO A 5 15.03 17.18 -3.86
C PRO A 5 14.22 17.46 -5.14
N SER A 6 13.09 16.77 -5.30
CA SER A 6 12.13 17.08 -6.35
C SER A 6 11.45 18.43 -6.01
N PHE A 7 11.68 19.44 -6.84
CA PHE A 7 11.10 20.78 -6.69
C PHE A 7 9.61 20.84 -7.07
N GLU A 8 9.00 19.71 -7.40
CA GLU A 8 7.60 19.65 -7.87
C GLU A 8 6.60 19.47 -6.72
N SER A 9 7.07 19.19 -5.50
CA SER A 9 6.19 18.97 -4.34
C SER A 9 5.92 20.27 -3.57
N PRO A 10 4.64 20.62 -3.28
CA PRO A 10 4.27 21.72 -2.38
C PRO A 10 4.96 21.65 -1.01
N LEU A 11 5.28 20.43 -0.56
CA LEU A 11 5.95 20.17 0.71
C LEU A 11 7.41 20.64 0.69
N THR A 12 8.08 20.52 -0.45
CA THR A 12 9.46 21.01 -0.65
C THR A 12 9.51 22.53 -0.51
N TYR A 13 8.55 23.25 -1.11
CA TYR A 13 8.45 24.72 -0.96
C TYR A 13 8.17 25.14 0.48
N PHE A 14 7.28 24.44 1.18
CA PHE A 14 7.02 24.68 2.60
C PHE A 14 8.27 24.44 3.46
N GLY A 15 9.02 23.37 3.18
CA GLY A 15 10.29 23.07 3.84
C GLY A 15 11.34 24.17 3.65
N VAL A 16 11.51 24.68 2.42
CA VAL A 16 12.43 25.80 2.13
C VAL A 16 12.02 27.07 2.86
N LEU A 17 10.72 27.37 2.93
CA LEU A 17 10.19 28.50 3.68
C LEU A 17 10.49 28.38 5.18
N LEU A 18 10.32 27.19 5.77
CA LEU A 18 10.67 26.93 7.17
C LEU A 18 12.15 27.12 7.45
N VAL A 19 13.04 26.60 6.58
CA VAL A 19 14.49 26.78 6.73
C VAL A 19 14.85 28.26 6.64
N THR A 20 14.27 29.00 5.70
CA THR A 20 14.55 30.42 5.49
C THR A 20 14.14 31.26 6.71
N ILE A 21 12.94 31.04 7.25
CA ILE A 21 12.46 31.71 8.46
C ILE A 21 13.31 31.30 9.67
N GLY A 22 13.65 30.02 9.77
CA GLY A 22 14.48 29.50 10.85
C GLY A 22 15.87 30.15 10.89
N ILE A 23 16.54 30.26 9.74
CA ILE A 23 17.83 30.95 9.62
C ILE A 23 17.70 32.41 10.07
N TYR A 24 16.66 33.11 9.62
CA TYR A 24 16.45 34.51 9.99
C TYR A 24 16.28 34.68 11.52
N LEU A 25 15.48 33.82 12.14
CA LEU A 25 15.26 33.82 13.59
C LEU A 25 16.54 33.46 14.36
N THR A 26 17.33 32.50 13.88
CA THR A 26 18.61 32.14 14.49
C THR A 26 19.61 33.29 14.40
N LEU A 27 19.76 33.93 13.24
CA LEU A 27 20.67 35.07 13.05
C LEU A 27 20.24 36.30 13.85
N SER A 28 18.92 36.55 13.95
CA SER A 28 18.38 37.64 14.76
C SER A 28 18.54 37.36 16.26
N GLY A 29 18.31 36.12 16.72
CA GLY A 29 18.47 35.72 18.12
C GLY A 29 19.93 35.72 18.59
N LEU A 30 20.86 35.37 17.70
CA LEU A 30 22.29 35.49 17.95
C LEU A 30 22.79 36.95 17.92
N GLY A 31 21.94 37.91 17.57
CA GLY A 31 22.30 39.33 17.51
C GLY A 31 23.20 39.71 16.33
N ILE A 32 23.34 38.84 15.33
CA ILE A 32 24.13 39.07 14.11
C ILE A 32 23.40 40.07 13.21
N LEU A 33 22.06 39.94 13.11
CA LEU A 33 21.21 40.89 12.41
C LEU A 33 20.58 41.86 13.43
N LYS A 34 21.06 43.10 13.45
CA LYS A 34 20.44 44.19 14.22
C LYS A 34 19.35 44.84 13.39
N ILE A 35 18.09 44.55 13.72
CA ILE A 35 16.93 45.25 13.16
C ILE A 35 16.65 46.45 14.05
N GLU A 36 17.07 47.65 13.63
CA GLU A 36 17.02 48.88 14.44
C GLU A 36 15.62 49.27 14.96
N LYS A 37 14.53 48.73 14.37
CA LYS A 37 13.14 49.07 14.74
C LYS A 37 12.37 48.00 15.50
N TYR A 38 12.90 46.79 15.66
CA TYR A 38 12.25 45.72 16.42
C TYR A 38 13.26 45.13 17.41
N SER A 39 13.44 45.83 18.53
CA SER A 39 14.12 45.27 19.69
C SER A 39 13.18 44.25 20.32
N SER A 40 13.24 43.00 19.86
CA SER A 40 12.54 41.92 20.54
C SER A 40 13.14 41.78 21.94
N PRO A 41 12.37 41.99 23.02
CA PRO A 41 12.86 41.66 24.35
C PRO A 41 13.11 40.14 24.36
N GLU A 42 14.26 39.71 24.88
CA GLU A 42 14.70 38.29 24.97
C GLU A 42 15.33 37.66 23.70
N GLY A 43 16.48 38.17 23.25
CA GLY A 43 17.31 37.52 22.21
C GLY A 43 17.76 36.08 22.52
N VAL A 44 17.65 35.62 23.77
CA VAL A 44 18.11 34.29 24.20
C VAL A 44 17.11 33.17 23.88
N LYS A 45 15.84 33.44 23.55
CA LYS A 45 14.84 32.39 23.27
C LYS A 45 14.54 32.19 21.78
N SER A 46 14.77 33.18 20.94
CA SER A 46 14.43 33.12 19.50
C SER A 46 15.40 32.29 18.66
N TRP A 47 16.65 32.13 19.11
CA TRP A 47 17.62 31.30 18.37
C TRP A 47 17.25 29.80 18.42
N GLY A 48 16.68 29.35 19.55
CA GLY A 48 16.26 27.97 19.75
C GLY A 48 15.06 27.59 18.89
N SER A 49 14.06 28.47 18.77
CA SER A 49 12.94 28.25 17.86
C SER A 49 13.38 28.28 16.39
N GLY A 50 14.35 29.14 16.05
CA GLY A 50 14.97 29.14 14.72
C GLY A 50 15.66 27.83 14.37
N LEU A 51 16.44 27.27 15.29
CA LEU A 51 17.12 25.97 15.11
C LEU A 51 16.12 24.81 14.93
N LEU A 52 15.04 24.83 15.71
CA LEU A 52 13.97 23.83 15.59
C LEU A 52 13.25 23.92 14.23
N LEU A 53 13.00 25.14 13.73
CA LEU A 53 12.42 25.36 12.40
C LEU A 53 13.35 24.88 11.28
N ILE A 54 14.65 25.10 11.41
CA ILE A 54 15.65 24.58 10.45
C ILE A 54 15.59 23.06 10.41
N LEU A 55 15.60 22.39 11.56
CA LEU A 55 15.52 20.93 11.65
C LEU A 55 14.24 20.39 11.02
N LEU A 56 13.09 21.01 11.31
CA LEU A 56 11.80 20.63 10.72
C LEU A 56 11.77 20.87 9.20
N GLY A 57 12.35 21.98 8.73
CA GLY A 57 12.46 22.29 7.31
C GLY A 57 13.32 21.27 6.57
N PHE A 58 14.47 20.88 7.12
CA PHE A 58 15.30 19.80 6.57
C PHE A 58 14.57 18.46 6.57
N ALA A 59 13.84 18.14 7.64
CA ALA A 59 13.01 16.94 7.69
C ALA A 59 11.94 16.95 6.58
N ALA A 60 11.29 18.10 6.35
CA ALA A 60 10.29 18.25 5.29
C ALA A 60 10.87 18.14 3.87
N ILE A 61 12.12 18.57 3.64
CA ILE A 61 12.77 18.53 2.32
C ILE A 61 13.36 17.14 2.02
N PHE A 62 13.93 16.47 3.00
CA PHE A 62 14.73 15.26 2.76
C PHE A 62 14.12 13.98 3.33
N ILE A 63 13.42 14.07 4.46
CA ILE A 63 12.91 12.89 5.16
C ILE A 63 11.50 12.58 4.67
N LEU A 64 10.60 13.55 4.70
CA LEU A 64 9.20 13.31 4.35
C LEU A 64 8.99 12.82 2.91
N PRO A 65 9.68 13.35 1.88
CA PRO A 65 9.53 12.85 0.51
C PRO A 65 9.97 11.38 0.39
N ALA A 66 11.03 10.97 1.10
CA ALA A 66 11.46 9.57 1.12
C ALA A 66 10.39 8.66 1.76
N TYR A 67 9.73 9.09 2.84
CA TYR A 67 8.64 8.31 3.45
C TYR A 67 7.39 8.26 2.57
N VAL A 68 7.05 9.35 1.88
CA VAL A 68 5.88 9.41 0.97
C VAL A 68 6.14 8.62 -0.31
N GLU A 69 7.33 8.71 -0.90
CA GLU A 69 7.71 7.92 -2.08
C GLU A 69 7.81 6.43 -1.77
N THR A 70 8.30 6.04 -0.60
CA THR A 70 8.32 4.61 -0.22
C THR A 70 6.89 4.04 -0.05
N SER A 71 5.92 4.89 0.30
CA SER A 71 4.49 4.52 0.34
C SER A 71 3.82 4.53 -1.04
N ALA A 72 4.35 5.29 -2.00
CA ALA A 72 3.81 5.43 -3.36
C ALA A 72 4.55 4.59 -4.42
N ALA A 73 5.69 3.96 -4.08
CA ALA A 73 6.55 3.21 -4.99
C ALA A 73 6.30 1.70 -5.00
N SER A 74 5.07 1.27 -4.78
CA SER A 74 4.55 0.14 -5.54
C SER A 74 3.26 0.60 -6.23
N LYS A 75 3.38 0.97 -7.51
CA LYS A 75 2.22 0.89 -8.41
C LYS A 75 1.94 -0.60 -8.64
N GLU A 76 1.54 -1.29 -7.58
CA GLU A 76 0.93 -2.60 -7.65
C GLU A 76 -0.35 -2.43 -8.44
N GLN A 77 -0.43 -3.11 -9.58
CA GLN A 77 -1.67 -3.16 -10.32
C GLN A 77 -2.54 -4.20 -9.60
N GLU A 78 -3.53 -3.72 -8.84
CA GLU A 78 -4.54 -4.60 -8.26
C GLU A 78 -5.46 -5.10 -9.36
N VAL A 79 -5.47 -6.42 -9.53
CA VAL A 79 -6.35 -7.10 -10.47
C VAL A 79 -7.34 -7.88 -9.62
N SER A 80 -8.54 -7.32 -9.52
CA SER A 80 -9.64 -7.96 -8.82
C SER A 80 -10.21 -9.07 -9.69
N ILE A 81 -9.93 -10.31 -9.31
CA ILE A 81 -10.67 -11.47 -9.83
C ILE A 81 -11.79 -11.72 -8.81
N LEU A 82 -12.87 -10.94 -8.95
CA LEU A 82 -14.06 -11.04 -8.10
C LEU A 82 -14.82 -12.32 -8.44
N GLY A 83 -14.41 -13.41 -7.80
CA GLY A 83 -15.02 -14.73 -7.94
C GLY A 83 -14.73 -15.36 -9.30
N CYS A 84 -14.10 -16.53 -9.31
CA CYS A 84 -13.89 -17.27 -10.56
C CYS A 84 -15.19 -17.89 -11.13
N GLN A 85 -16.36 -17.31 -10.80
CA GLN A 85 -17.70 -17.82 -11.09
C GLN A 85 -18.26 -17.41 -12.47
N ASN A 86 -17.74 -16.36 -13.12
CA ASN A 86 -18.25 -15.88 -14.40
C ASN A 86 -17.26 -16.15 -15.53
N ASN A 87 -17.60 -17.09 -16.40
CA ASN A 87 -16.78 -17.46 -17.56
C ASN A 87 -16.92 -16.41 -18.70
N PRO A 88 -15.83 -15.88 -19.30
CA PRO A 88 -14.43 -16.01 -18.93
C PRO A 88 -13.98 -14.85 -18.04
N ASN A 89 -13.53 -15.19 -16.83
CA ASN A 89 -12.90 -14.26 -15.92
C ASN A 89 -11.51 -13.94 -16.45
N SER A 90 -11.42 -12.90 -17.27
CA SER A 90 -10.19 -12.42 -17.89
C SER A 90 -9.82 -11.05 -17.32
N GLY A 91 -8.62 -10.95 -16.75
CA GLY A 91 -8.02 -9.68 -16.35
C GLY A 91 -6.96 -9.25 -17.37
N ILE A 92 -6.98 -7.99 -17.82
CA ILE A 92 -5.90 -7.42 -18.63
C ILE A 92 -4.96 -6.63 -17.73
N VAL A 93 -3.69 -7.04 -17.70
CA VAL A 93 -2.67 -6.49 -16.80
C VAL A 93 -1.47 -6.01 -17.59
N LYS A 94 -0.82 -4.94 -17.14
CA LYS A 94 0.36 -4.42 -17.84
C LYS A 94 1.59 -5.30 -17.57
N SER A 95 2.34 -5.61 -18.62
CA SER A 95 3.62 -6.30 -18.50
C SER A 95 4.63 -5.48 -17.68
N GLY A 96 5.41 -6.17 -16.84
CA GLY A 96 6.45 -5.56 -16.02
C GLY A 96 5.96 -4.87 -14.74
N THR A 97 4.67 -4.89 -14.43
CA THR A 97 4.16 -4.41 -13.14
C THR A 97 3.96 -5.55 -12.13
N PRO A 98 4.23 -5.33 -10.83
CA PRO A 98 3.84 -6.28 -9.80
C PRO A 98 2.33 -6.43 -9.76
N ILE A 99 1.86 -7.67 -9.77
CA ILE A 99 0.45 -8.01 -9.81
C ILE A 99 0.02 -8.51 -8.44
N ILE A 100 -1.12 -8.01 -7.98
CA ILE A 100 -1.83 -8.53 -6.82
C ILE A 100 -3.18 -9.04 -7.27
N LEU A 101 -3.42 -10.32 -6.99
CA LEU A 101 -4.74 -10.90 -7.15
C LEU A 101 -5.57 -10.57 -5.92
N VAL A 102 -6.71 -9.94 -6.15
CA VAL A 102 -7.71 -9.74 -5.11
C VAL A 102 -8.81 -10.77 -5.33
N TRP A 103 -8.87 -11.76 -4.44
CA TRP A 103 -9.96 -12.73 -4.39
C TRP A 103 -10.81 -12.41 -3.18
N GLY A 104 -12.12 -12.41 -3.34
CA GLY A 104 -12.99 -12.15 -2.21
C GLY A 104 -14.41 -12.01 -2.64
N TRP A 105 -15.22 -11.70 -1.65
CA TRP A 105 -16.65 -11.73 -1.79
C TRP A 105 -17.26 -10.52 -1.07
N SER A 106 -18.31 -9.97 -1.68
CA SER A 106 -18.95 -8.74 -1.23
C SER A 106 -20.44 -8.83 -1.49
N THR A 107 -21.19 -9.43 -0.57
CA THR A 107 -22.65 -9.30 -0.52
C THR A 107 -23.13 -9.28 0.94
N ASP A 108 -24.42 -8.99 1.14
CA ASP A 108 -25.04 -8.98 2.46
C ASP A 108 -25.32 -10.38 3.03
N ASP A 109 -25.05 -11.45 2.27
CA ASP A 109 -25.21 -12.84 2.70
C ASP A 109 -24.17 -13.22 3.80
N GLU A 110 -24.65 -13.32 5.04
CA GLU A 110 -23.83 -13.66 6.21
C GLU A 110 -23.18 -15.04 6.09
N VAL A 111 -23.81 -15.96 5.36
CA VAL A 111 -23.34 -17.34 5.21
C VAL A 111 -22.05 -17.37 4.38
N LYS A 112 -22.03 -16.70 3.24
CA LYS A 112 -20.82 -16.59 2.38
C LYS A 112 -19.69 -15.79 3.04
N ARG A 113 -20.02 -14.89 3.97
CA ARG A 113 -19.01 -14.19 4.77
C ARG A 113 -18.28 -15.14 5.71
N ASP A 114 -19.02 -15.99 6.41
CA ASP A 114 -18.44 -16.98 7.33
C ASP A 114 -17.60 -18.04 6.60
N GLU A 115 -18.01 -18.43 5.38
CA GLU A 115 -17.21 -19.27 4.47
C GLU A 115 -15.84 -18.62 4.21
N VAL A 116 -15.84 -17.35 3.78
CA VAL A 116 -14.63 -16.63 3.37
C VAL A 116 -13.71 -16.31 4.55
N ILE A 117 -14.26 -16.12 5.75
CA ILE A 117 -13.50 -15.96 7.00
C ILE A 117 -12.84 -17.28 7.42
N SER A 118 -13.45 -18.43 7.09
CA SER A 118 -12.90 -19.74 7.47
C SER A 118 -11.64 -20.13 6.68
N ILE A 119 -11.33 -19.42 5.59
CA ILE A 119 -10.14 -19.64 4.78
C ILE A 119 -8.88 -19.34 5.59
N SER A 120 -8.02 -20.34 5.71
CA SER A 120 -6.73 -20.25 6.41
C SER A 120 -5.58 -19.84 5.51
N SER A 121 -5.63 -20.30 4.25
CA SER A 121 -4.55 -20.14 3.28
C SER A 121 -5.02 -20.46 1.86
N PHE A 122 -4.18 -20.11 0.89
CA PHE A 122 -4.39 -20.38 -0.52
C PHE A 122 -3.19 -21.12 -1.09
N VAL A 123 -3.45 -22.05 -1.99
CA VAL A 123 -2.45 -22.60 -2.91
C VAL A 123 -2.69 -21.94 -4.26
N LEU A 124 -1.69 -21.19 -4.74
CA LEU A 124 -1.74 -20.59 -6.06
C LEU A 124 -0.83 -21.38 -7.00
N GLU A 125 -1.34 -21.79 -8.15
CA GLU A 125 -0.52 -22.30 -9.24
C GLU A 125 -0.70 -21.40 -10.45
N MET A 126 0.41 -21.09 -11.13
CA MET A 126 0.40 -20.34 -12.38
C MET A 126 1.16 -21.11 -13.45
N ASP A 127 0.50 -21.33 -14.59
CA ASP A 127 1.03 -22.14 -15.70
C ASP A 127 1.54 -23.52 -15.24
N GLY A 128 0.83 -24.13 -14.28
CA GLY A 128 1.18 -25.42 -13.70
C GLY A 128 2.33 -25.39 -12.68
N GLN A 129 2.87 -24.22 -12.32
CA GLN A 129 3.87 -24.09 -11.26
C GLN A 129 3.26 -23.49 -10.00
N ALA A 130 3.47 -24.17 -8.87
CA ALA A 130 3.10 -23.62 -7.57
C ALA A 130 3.85 -22.31 -7.29
N LYS A 131 3.10 -21.28 -6.90
CA LYS A 131 3.62 -19.97 -6.51
C LYS A 131 3.47 -19.80 -5.00
N ASP A 132 4.59 -19.46 -4.36
CA ASP A 132 4.55 -18.98 -2.99
C ASP A 132 3.97 -17.56 -3.00
N VAL A 133 2.71 -17.45 -2.60
CA VAL A 133 1.97 -16.19 -2.46
C VAL A 133 2.29 -15.48 -1.12
N GLY A 134 3.28 -15.97 -0.38
CA GLY A 134 3.62 -15.45 0.95
C GLY A 134 2.43 -15.57 1.92
N LYS A 135 2.41 -14.72 2.96
CA LYS A 135 1.23 -14.58 3.81
C LYS A 135 0.17 -13.80 3.04
N ALA A 136 -0.72 -14.51 2.34
CA ALA A 136 -1.98 -13.98 1.85
C ALA A 136 -2.58 -13.05 2.90
N GLN A 137 -2.83 -11.80 2.53
CA GLN A 137 -3.32 -10.81 3.48
C GLN A 137 -4.83 -10.74 3.39
N GLN A 138 -5.49 -11.11 4.48
CA GLN A 138 -6.90 -10.83 4.64
C GLN A 138 -7.09 -9.33 4.80
N VAL A 139 -7.88 -8.73 3.92
CA VAL A 139 -8.31 -7.35 3.98
C VAL A 139 -9.82 -7.35 4.15
N LEU A 140 -10.28 -7.09 5.37
CA LEU A 140 -11.67 -6.74 5.60
C LEU A 140 -11.87 -5.29 5.14
N LYS A 141 -12.73 -5.10 4.13
CA LYS A 141 -13.03 -3.77 3.59
C LYS A 141 -14.31 -3.20 4.20
N SER A 142 -15.25 -4.06 4.63
CA SER A 142 -16.46 -3.69 5.37
C SER A 142 -16.99 -4.88 6.18
N THR A 143 -18.02 -4.67 7.00
CA THR A 143 -18.76 -5.74 7.70
C THR A 143 -19.27 -6.82 6.74
N ASN A 144 -19.55 -6.47 5.48
CA ASN A 144 -20.17 -7.35 4.49
C ASN A 144 -19.22 -7.69 3.34
N SER A 145 -17.91 -7.45 3.50
CA SER A 145 -16.94 -7.79 2.46
C SER A 145 -15.60 -8.24 3.03
N VAL A 146 -15.16 -9.41 2.57
CA VAL A 146 -13.89 -10.00 2.94
C VAL A 146 -13.11 -10.27 1.66
N PHE A 147 -11.94 -9.65 1.58
CA PHE A 147 -11.03 -9.80 0.45
C PHE A 147 -9.70 -10.36 0.92
N TRP A 148 -9.02 -11.02 0.01
CA TRP A 148 -7.71 -11.61 0.18
C TRP A 148 -6.81 -11.05 -0.91
N ARG A 149 -5.71 -10.44 -0.50
CA ARG A 149 -4.66 -9.94 -1.40
C ARG A 149 -3.58 -11.01 -1.51
N LEU A 150 -3.38 -11.51 -2.71
CA LEU A 150 -2.47 -12.58 -3.07
C LEU A 150 -1.39 -11.99 -4.00
N PRO A 151 -0.22 -11.62 -3.49
CA PRO A 151 0.85 -11.04 -4.30
C PRO A 151 1.48 -12.14 -5.18
N ILE A 152 1.37 -11.99 -6.50
CA ILE A 152 1.92 -12.97 -7.46
C ILE A 152 3.23 -12.53 -8.10
N GLY A 153 3.59 -11.25 -7.90
CA GLY A 153 4.82 -10.66 -8.40
C GLY A 153 4.71 -10.18 -9.85
N VAL A 154 5.85 -10.09 -10.53
CA VAL A 154 5.93 -9.65 -11.93
C VAL A 154 5.85 -10.86 -12.84
N LEU A 155 5.01 -10.77 -13.87
CA LEU A 155 4.85 -11.80 -14.88
C LEU A 155 5.28 -11.32 -16.26
N PRO A 156 5.75 -12.22 -17.13
CA PRO A 156 6.01 -11.91 -18.52
C PRO A 156 4.70 -11.61 -19.26
N SER A 157 4.81 -10.98 -20.44
CA SER A 157 3.65 -10.79 -21.32
C SER A 157 3.17 -12.14 -21.86
N GLY A 158 1.85 -12.34 -21.92
CA GLY A 158 1.26 -13.60 -22.36
C GLY A 158 -0.10 -13.87 -21.73
N ILE A 159 -0.64 -15.05 -22.03
CA ILE A 159 -1.81 -15.58 -21.34
C ILE A 159 -1.30 -16.55 -20.28
N HIS A 160 -1.76 -16.36 -19.05
CA HIS A 160 -1.38 -17.13 -17.89
C HIS A 160 -2.61 -17.79 -17.28
N GLU A 161 -2.54 -19.10 -17.09
CA GLU A 161 -3.59 -19.85 -16.39
C GLU A 161 -3.30 -19.78 -14.89
N VAL A 162 -4.27 -19.29 -14.12
CA VAL A 162 -4.17 -19.20 -12.67
C VAL A 162 -5.15 -20.16 -12.02
N ARG A 163 -4.60 -21.05 -11.20
CA ARG A 163 -5.36 -22.00 -10.40
C ARG A 163 -5.27 -21.60 -8.94
N LEU A 164 -6.42 -21.38 -8.33
CA LEU A 164 -6.54 -21.01 -6.94
C LEU A 164 -7.20 -22.17 -6.19
N THR A 165 -6.47 -22.79 -5.27
CA THR A 165 -7.08 -23.73 -4.31
C THR A 165 -7.20 -23.09 -2.94
N ARG A 166 -8.41 -23.14 -2.36
CA ARG A 166 -8.72 -22.63 -1.02
C ARG A 166 -8.47 -23.71 0.03
N ILE A 167 -7.97 -23.32 1.20
CA ILE A 167 -7.80 -24.23 2.35
C ILE A 167 -8.60 -23.69 3.54
N PHE A 168 -9.67 -24.37 3.92
CA PHE A 168 -10.47 -24.02 5.09
C PHE A 168 -9.83 -24.53 6.39
N SER A 169 -9.85 -23.69 7.42
CA SER A 169 -9.35 -24.01 8.78
C SER A 169 -10.28 -24.94 9.55
N LYS A 170 -11.56 -24.97 9.19
CA LYS A 170 -12.63 -25.71 9.85
C LYS A 170 -13.70 -26.09 8.84
N GLU A 171 -14.56 -27.03 9.24
CA GLU A 171 -15.76 -27.36 8.46
C GLU A 171 -16.68 -26.15 8.43
N PHE A 172 -17.33 -25.97 7.28
CA PHE A 172 -18.28 -24.90 7.04
C PHE A 172 -19.57 -25.51 6.50
N SER A 173 -20.71 -25.11 7.05
CA SER A 173 -22.02 -25.60 6.61
C SER A 173 -22.87 -24.43 6.16
N ASP A 174 -23.42 -24.53 4.95
CA ASP A 174 -24.35 -23.58 4.36
C ASP A 174 -25.65 -24.27 3.92
N SER A 175 -26.48 -23.56 3.15
CA SER A 175 -27.72 -24.09 2.59
C SER A 175 -27.51 -25.10 1.46
N GLU A 176 -26.30 -25.22 0.90
CA GLU A 176 -25.95 -26.16 -0.17
C GLU A 176 -25.31 -27.44 0.39
N GLY A 177 -24.73 -27.39 1.59
CA GLY A 177 -24.25 -28.56 2.33
C GLY A 177 -23.14 -28.25 3.32
N THR A 178 -22.43 -29.29 3.77
CA THR A 178 -21.23 -29.13 4.61
C THR A 178 -19.99 -29.26 3.75
N SER A 179 -19.24 -28.17 3.62
CA SER A 179 -17.90 -28.13 3.07
C SER A 179 -16.90 -28.59 4.13
N PRO A 180 -16.11 -29.65 3.87
CA PRO A 180 -15.16 -30.17 4.85
C PRO A 180 -14.00 -29.21 5.08
N ALA A 181 -13.38 -29.29 6.26
CA ALA A 181 -12.11 -28.62 6.51
C ALA A 181 -11.02 -29.13 5.55
N GLY A 182 -10.06 -28.27 5.20
CA GLY A 182 -8.96 -28.61 4.32
C GLY A 182 -9.12 -28.11 2.89
N ARG A 183 -8.46 -28.81 1.96
CA ARG A 183 -8.29 -28.38 0.56
C ARG A 183 -9.60 -28.53 -0.21
N GLN A 184 -10.10 -27.41 -0.73
CA GLN A 184 -11.31 -27.37 -1.56
C GLN A 184 -11.02 -27.66 -3.03
N GLU A 185 -12.08 -27.75 -3.84
CA GLU A 185 -11.94 -27.78 -5.29
C GLU A 185 -11.22 -26.53 -5.81
N THR A 186 -10.45 -26.74 -6.89
CA THR A 186 -9.61 -25.69 -7.46
C THR A 186 -10.42 -24.83 -8.42
N GLU A 187 -10.38 -23.51 -8.20
CA GLU A 187 -10.93 -22.53 -9.11
C GLU A 187 -9.89 -22.18 -10.17
N ILE A 188 -10.30 -22.17 -11.45
CA ILE A 188 -9.42 -21.86 -12.58
C ILE A 188 -9.85 -20.52 -13.17
N CYS A 189 -8.89 -19.63 -13.38
CA CYS A 189 -9.11 -18.27 -13.86
C CYS A 189 -8.00 -17.92 -14.86
N GLU A 190 -8.28 -17.08 -15.87
CA GLU A 190 -7.31 -16.73 -16.91
C GLU A 190 -6.86 -15.27 -16.75
N LEU A 191 -5.55 -15.03 -16.83
CA LEU A 191 -4.96 -13.69 -16.81
C LEU A 191 -4.28 -13.40 -18.14
N THR A 192 -4.63 -12.29 -18.77
CA THR A 192 -3.95 -11.81 -19.99
C THR A 192 -3.06 -10.63 -19.64
N ILE A 193 -1.77 -10.74 -19.97
CA ILE A 193 -0.75 -9.73 -19.63
C ILE A 193 -0.20 -9.13 -20.92
N GLN A 194 -0.39 -7.82 -21.07
CA GLN A 194 -0.06 -7.05 -22.28
C GLN A 194 1.07 -6.04 -22.03
#